data_AF-A0A0K0GQ75-F1
#
_entry.id   AF-A0A0K0GQ75-F1
#
_cell.length_a   1.000
_cell.length_b   1.000
_cell.length_c   1.000
_cell.angle_alpha   90.00
_cell.angle_beta   90.00
_cell.angle_gamma   90.00
#
_symmetry.space_group_name_H-M   'P 1'
#
loop_
_entity.id
_entity.type
_entity.pdbx_description
1 polymer ?
#
loop_
_entity_poly.entity_id
_entity_poly.type
_entity_poly.pdbx_seq_one_letter_code
_entity_poly.pdbx_strand_id
1 'polypeptide(L)' 'MLKMQAVSKVFRTEQVETHALRSLDLHVREGEFVAFTGPSGSGKTTFLALLNFKWVAGHAG' A
#
# COMPACT_ATOMS: atom_id res chain seq x y z
N MET A 1 -12.94 -5.17 8.69
CA MET A 1 -11.60 -5.83 8.69
C MET A 1 -10.89 -5.60 7.36
N LEU A 2 -9.63 -5.17 7.37
CA LEU A 2 -8.81 -4.94 6.16
C LEU A 2 -7.75 -6.03 6.01
N LYS A 3 -7.69 -6.66 4.83
CA LYS A 3 -6.67 -7.66 4.50
C LYS A 3 -6.04 -7.35 3.14
N MET A 4 -4.72 -7.30 3.10
CA MET A 4 -3.92 -7.13 1.90
C MET A 4 -2.83 -8.19 1.89
N GLN A 5 -2.63 -8.82 0.74
CA GLN A 5 -1.65 -9.89 0.57
C GLN A 5 -0.77 -9.61 -0.64
N ALA A 6 0.53 -9.85 -0.50
CA ALA A 6 1.56 -9.75 -1.53
C ALA A 6 1.51 -8.43 -2.34
N VAL A 7 1.20 -7.31 -1.69
CA VAL A 7 1.05 -6.02 -2.37
C VAL A 7 2.41 -5.57 -2.88
N SER A 8 2.51 -5.40 -4.19
CA SER A 8 3.71 -4.95 -4.86
C SER A 8 3.41 -3.77 -5.77
N LYS A 9 4.32 -2.81 -5.81
CA LYS A 9 4.26 -1.69 -6.75
C LYS A 9 5.64 -1.34 -7.21
N VAL A 10 5.80 -1.38 -8.52
CA VAL A 10 7.01 -0.98 -9.21
C VAL A 10 6.69 0.22 -10.09
N PHE A 11 7.51 1.26 -9.97
CA PHE A 11 7.54 2.37 -10.91
C PHE A 11 8.71 2.13 -11.86
N ARG A 12 8.43 2.20 -13.16
CA ARG A 12 9.43 2.02 -14.21
C ARG A 12 9.50 3.28 -15.04
N THR A 13 10.71 3.76 -15.28
CA THR A 13 11.03 4.74 -16.31
C THR A 13 11.93 4.06 -17.34
N GLU A 14 12.29 4.76 -18.42
CA GLU A 14 13.22 4.22 -19.43
C GLU A 14 14.60 3.88 -18.85
N GLN A 15 14.97 4.52 -17.73
CA GLN A 15 16.32 4.46 -17.18
C GLN A 15 16.39 3.69 -15.84
N VAL A 16 15.29 3.60 -15.10
CA VAL A 16 15.31 3.01 -13.75
C VAL A 16 14.03 2.24 -13.41
N GLU A 17 14.23 1.19 -12.61
CA GLU A 17 13.16 0.46 -11.94
C GLU A 17 13.21 0.71 -10.43
N THR A 18 12.12 1.25 -9.88
CA THR A 18 11.98 1.51 -8.44
C THR A 18 10.85 0.67 -7.86
N HIS A 19 11.21 -0.25 -6.97
CA HIS A 19 10.24 -1.02 -6.20
C HIS A 19 9.78 -0.21 -4.98
N ALA A 20 8.67 0.50 -5.13
CA ALA A 20 8.07 1.25 -4.03
C ALA A 20 7.46 0.34 -2.96
N LEU A 21 6.95 -0.84 -3.34
CA LEU A 21 6.50 -1.88 -2.41
C LEU A 21 6.96 -3.25 -2.91
N ARG A 22 7.47 -4.08 -1.99
CA ARG A 22 7.99 -5.42 -2.26
C ARG A 22 7.19 -6.44 -1.45
N SER A 23 6.16 -7.02 -2.05
CA SER A 23 5.33 -8.08 -1.45
C SER A 23 4.90 -7.81 0.00
N LEU A 24 4.22 -6.69 0.22
CA LEU A 24 3.75 -6.30 1.54
C LEU A 24 2.44 -7.03 1.90
N ASP A 25 2.43 -7.68 3.06
CA ASP A 25 1.25 -8.24 3.70
C ASP A 25 0.79 -7.34 4.84
N LEU A 26 -0.52 -7.05 4.90
CA LEU A 26 -1.12 -6.29 5.97
C LEU A 26 -2.47 -6.89 6.38
N HIS A 27 -2.66 -7.04 7.69
CA HIS A 27 -3.93 -7.42 8.27
C HIS A 27 -4.25 -6.43 9.40
N VAL A 28 -5.36 -5.72 9.27
CA VAL A 28 -5.87 -4.79 10.29
C VAL A 28 -7.26 -5.24 10.69
N ARG A 29 -7.43 -5.53 11.98
CA ARG A 29 -8.70 -5.94 12.58
C ARG A 29 -9.61 -4.73 12.75
N GLU A 30 -10.89 -5.00 12.99
CA GLU A 30 -11.84 -3.96 13.29
C GLU A 30 -11.50 -3.27 14.63
N GLY A 31 -11.58 -1.95 14.66
CA GLY A 31 -11.21 -1.14 15.82
C GLY A 31 -9.71 -0.90 16.01
N GLU A 32 -8.83 -1.50 15.19
CA GLU A 32 -7.38 -1.24 15.26
C GLU A 32 -7.02 0.10 14.60
N PHE A 33 -6.21 0.89 15.30
CA PHE A 33 -5.58 2.09 14.78
C PHE A 33 -4.13 1.78 14.40
N VAL A 34 -3.75 2.10 13.15
CA VAL A 34 -2.42 1.79 12.60
C VAL A 34 -1.79 3.05 12.02
N ALA A 35 -0.52 3.27 12.33
CA ALA A 35 0.29 4.36 11.77
C ALA A 35 1.44 3.81 10.90
N PHE A 36 1.66 4.43 9.75
CA PHE A 36 2.79 4.10 8.86
C PHE A 36 3.92 5.11 9.05
N THR A 37 5.08 4.65 9.49
CA THR A 37 6.27 5.48 9.74
C THR A 37 7.46 5.00 8.91
N GLY A 38 8.51 5.82 8.83
CA GLY A 38 9.76 5.49 8.15
C GLY A 38 10.34 6.64 7.32
N PRO A 39 11.57 6.49 6.78
CA PRO A 39 12.27 7.54 6.04
C PRO A 39 11.52 8.05 4.81
N SER A 40 11.87 9.24 4.33
CA SER A 40 11.38 9.72 3.03
C SER A 40 11.73 8.71 1.93
N GLY A 41 10.82 8.51 0.96
CA GLY A 41 11.01 7.55 -0.13
C GLY A 41 10.71 6.08 0.20
N SER A 42 10.35 5.73 1.46
CA SER A 42 10.11 4.33 1.85
C SER A 42 8.82 3.68 1.31
N GLY A 43 8.07 4.36 0.44
CA GLY A 43 6.85 3.82 -0.17
C GLY A 43 5.54 4.04 0.60
N LYS A 44 5.55 4.78 1.73
CA LYS A 44 4.34 5.05 2.55
C LYS A 44 3.18 5.67 1.74
N THR A 45 3.44 6.75 1.03
CA THR A 45 2.42 7.43 0.21
C THR A 45 1.91 6.53 -0.91
N THR A 46 2.80 5.74 -1.52
CA THR A 46 2.41 4.73 -2.52
C THR A 46 1.47 3.68 -1.91
N PHE A 47 1.79 3.18 -0.72
CA PHE A 47 0.95 2.24 0.00
C PHE A 47 -0.43 2.83 0.33
N LEU A 48 -0.50 4.03 0.91
CA LEU A 48 -1.76 4.69 1.25
C LEU A 48 -2.63 4.96 0.02
N ALA A 49 -2.03 5.33 -1.11
CA ALA A 49 -2.76 5.52 -2.36
C ALA A 49 -3.41 4.20 -2.85
N LEU A 50 -2.69 3.08 -2.78
CA LEU A 50 -3.23 1.77 -3.14
C LEU A 50 -4.34 1.32 -2.18
N LEU A 51 -4.18 1.62 -0.88
CA LEU A 51 -5.19 1.33 0.12
C LEU A 51 -6.50 2.10 -0.18
N ASN A 52 -6.41 3.39 -0.46
CA ASN A 52 -7.57 4.22 -0.81
C ASN A 52 -8.30 3.67 -2.05
N PHE A 53 -7.57 3.32 -3.12
CA PHE A 53 -8.17 2.77 -4.32
C PHE A 53 -8.91 1.44 -4.05
N LYS A 54 -8.29 0.53 -3.29
CA LYS A 54 -8.93 -0.73 -2.92
C LYS A 54 -10.15 -0.55 -2.03
N TRP A 55 -10.11 0.42 -1.11
CA TRP A 55 -11.23 0.69 -0.22
C TRP A 55 -12.44 1.23 -0.99
N VAL A 56 -12.23 2.20 -1.89
CA VAL A 56 -13.31 2.74 -2.75
C VAL A 56 -13.90 1.64 -3.64
N ALA A 57 -13.06 0.84 -4.29
CA ALA A 57 -13.53 -0.26 -5.15
C ALA A 57 -14.36 -1.32 -4.39
N GLY A 58 -14.10 -1.52 -3.09
CA GLY A 58 -14.82 -2.47 -2.25
C GLY A 58 -16.12 -1.93 -1.63
N HIS A 59 -16.35 -0.61 -1.65
CA HIS A 59 -17.53 0.05 -1.06
C HIS A 59 -18.36 0.83 -2.08
N ALA A 60 -18.06 0.73 -3.37
CA ALA A 60 -18.82 1.34 -4.46
C ALA A 60 -20.10 0.55 -4.83
N GLY A 61 -20.73 -0.11 -3.85
CA GLY A 61 -21.98 -0.86 -3.99
C GLY A 61 -23.00 -0.38 -2.97
#